data_AF-A0A7W0KHA3-F1
#
_entry.id   AF-A0A7W0KHA3-F1
#
_cell.length_a   1.000
_cell.length_b   1.000
_cell.length_c   1.000
_cell.angle_alpha   90.00
_cell.angle_beta   90.00
_cell.angle_gamma   90.00
#
_symmetry.space_group_name_H-M   'P 1'
#
loop_
_entity.id
_entity.type
_entity.pdbx_description
1 polymer ?
#
loop_
_entity_poly.entity_id
_entity_poly.type
_entity_poly.pdbx_seq_one_letter_code
_entity_poly.pdbx_strand_id
1 'polypeptide(L)'
;MSAPDRSLVLALRLRDRRRSLGLTQQQVVRRLSNLGITTSNKALSSLEHGAGIDVAKLPEFAVALDCTVTYLLGLTEDPSSWQPDAPFGRRSSAPDRRTSHLHQDLDALEAQIPTTERFVPAVRGPDARPVPVKSWILGPYPADGVPGDPRVDPTTH
;
A
#
# COMPACT_ATOMS: atom_id res chain seq x y z
N MET A 1 23.18 -27.06 -10.50
CA MET A 1 22.23 -26.25 -11.30
C MET A 1 22.02 -24.95 -10.54
N SER A 2 22.59 -23.82 -10.99
CA SER A 2 22.26 -22.53 -10.37
C SER A 2 20.77 -22.28 -10.52
N ALA A 3 20.13 -21.78 -9.47
CA ALA A 3 18.76 -21.27 -9.57
C ALA A 3 18.69 -20.26 -10.73
N PRO A 4 17.61 -20.26 -11.53
CA PRO A 4 17.44 -19.26 -12.58
C PRO A 4 17.56 -17.87 -11.95
N ASP A 5 18.31 -16.99 -12.61
CA ASP A 5 18.47 -15.62 -12.15
C ASP A 5 17.08 -14.98 -12.02
N ARG A 6 16.67 -14.62 -10.80
CA ARG A 6 15.33 -14.08 -10.52
C ARG A 6 15.07 -12.81 -11.33
N SER A 7 16.11 -12.02 -11.58
CA SER A 7 16.02 -10.81 -12.39
C SER A 7 15.66 -11.13 -13.85
N LEU A 8 16.17 -12.25 -14.38
CA LEU A 8 15.88 -12.72 -15.72
C LEU A 8 14.44 -13.23 -15.84
N VAL A 9 13.94 -13.99 -14.84
CA VAL A 9 12.54 -14.43 -14.79
C VAL A 9 11.59 -13.23 -14.82
N LEU A 10 11.88 -12.22 -13.99
CA LEU A 10 11.13 -10.97 -13.96
C LEU A 10 11.14 -10.24 -15.30
N ALA A 11 12.31 -10.10 -15.93
CA ALA A 11 12.47 -9.45 -17.22
C ALA A 11 11.64 -10.12 -18.32
N LEU A 12 11.67 -11.46 -18.37
CA LEU A 12 10.90 -12.25 -19.33
C LEU A 12 9.40 -12.09 -19.11
N ARG A 13 8.91 -12.28 -17.87
CA ARG A 13 7.49 -12.14 -17.52
C ARG A 13 6.94 -10.75 -17.82
N LEU A 14 7.73 -9.71 -17.52
CA LEU A 14 7.38 -8.32 -17.81
C LEU A 14 7.19 -8.11 -19.32
N ARG A 15 8.16 -8.55 -20.12
CA ARG A 15 8.13 -8.44 -21.58
C ARG A 15 6.96 -9.22 -22.18
N ASP A 16 6.74 -10.45 -21.73
CA ASP A 16 5.69 -11.32 -22.25
C ASP A 16 4.31 -10.80 -21.89
N ARG A 17 4.11 -10.33 -20.65
CA ARG A 17 2.83 -9.73 -20.24
C ARG A 17 2.54 -8.48 -21.03
N ARG A 18 3.51 -7.58 -21.18
CA ARG A 18 3.35 -6.37 -22.02
C ARG A 18 2.91 -6.73 -23.43
N ARG A 19 3.54 -7.72 -24.05
CA ARG A 19 3.21 -8.21 -25.39
C ARG A 19 1.81 -8.82 -25.47
N SER A 20 1.42 -9.63 -24.49
CA SER A 20 0.09 -10.24 -24.43
C SER A 20 -1.03 -9.19 -24.38
N LEU A 21 -0.76 -8.03 -23.78
CA LEU A 21 -1.69 -6.89 -23.71
C LEU A 21 -1.62 -5.97 -24.95
N GLY A 22 -0.75 -6.27 -25.92
CA GLY A 22 -0.54 -5.41 -27.10
C GLY A 22 0.07 -4.04 -26.77
N LEU A 23 0.74 -3.91 -25.61
CA LEU A 23 1.26 -2.62 -25.15
C LEU A 23 2.66 -2.34 -25.71
N THR A 24 2.89 -1.08 -26.11
CA THR A 24 4.22 -0.56 -26.36
C THR A 24 4.94 -0.23 -25.05
N GLN A 25 6.28 -0.14 -25.09
CA GLN A 25 7.05 0.31 -23.91
C GLN A 25 6.58 1.69 -23.46
N GLN A 26 6.33 2.63 -24.38
CA GLN A 26 5.87 3.98 -24.05
C GLN A 26 4.51 3.96 -23.33
N GLN A 27 3.60 3.07 -23.71
CA GLN A 27 2.30 2.94 -23.04
C GLN A 27 2.46 2.44 -21.60
N VAL A 28 3.36 1.48 -21.37
CA VAL A 28 3.69 1.03 -20.00
C VAL A 28 4.31 2.15 -19.18
N VAL A 29 5.24 2.93 -19.75
CA VAL A 29 5.82 4.11 -19.10
C VAL A 29 4.74 5.12 -18.70
N ARG A 30 3.77 5.39 -19.57
CA ARG A 30 2.64 6.28 -19.25
C ARG A 30 1.79 5.73 -18.10
N ARG A 31 1.48 4.43 -18.10
CA ARG A 31 0.73 3.79 -17.00
C ARG A 31 1.48 3.88 -15.68
N LEU A 32 2.79 3.62 -15.68
CA LEU A 32 3.63 3.75 -14.49
C LEU A 32 3.68 5.20 -13.99
N SER A 33 3.72 6.17 -14.90
CA SER A 33 3.69 7.59 -14.55
C SER A 33 2.39 7.98 -13.86
N ASN A 34 1.25 7.41 -14.29
CA ASN A 34 -0.05 7.61 -13.63
C ASN A 34 -0.11 6.99 -12.22
N LEU A 35 0.77 6.03 -11.91
CA LEU A 35 0.93 5.43 -10.58
C LEU A 35 2.02 6.13 -9.75
N GLY A 36 2.58 7.25 -10.24
CA GLY A 36 3.63 8.00 -9.55
C GLY A 36 5.05 7.44 -9.76
N ILE A 37 5.23 6.43 -10.62
CA ILE A 37 6.55 5.91 -10.98
C ILE A 37 7.09 6.64 -12.21
N THR A 38 8.09 7.49 -11.98
CA THR A 38 8.89 8.07 -13.06
C THR A 38 9.83 7.02 -13.62
N THR A 39 9.59 6.59 -14.85
CA THR A 39 10.49 5.69 -15.59
C THR A 39 10.65 6.17 -17.04
N SER A 40 11.63 5.63 -17.76
CA SER A 40 11.86 5.96 -19.17
C SER A 40 11.75 4.71 -20.06
N ASN A 41 11.57 4.90 -21.37
CA ASN A 41 11.59 3.78 -22.33
C ASN A 41 12.93 3.04 -22.29
N LYS A 42 14.04 3.76 -22.12
CA LYS A 42 15.37 3.16 -21.98
C LYS A 42 15.45 2.30 -20.72
N ALA A 43 14.99 2.82 -19.58
CA ALA A 43 14.96 2.06 -18.33
C ALA A 43 14.08 0.82 -18.47
N LEU A 44 12.86 0.96 -19.01
CA LEU A 44 11.96 -0.18 -19.22
C LEU A 44 12.57 -1.22 -20.16
N SER A 45 13.23 -0.79 -21.24
CA SER A 45 13.97 -1.68 -22.12
C SER A 45 15.08 -2.41 -21.37
N SER A 46 15.91 -1.72 -20.58
CA SER A 46 16.94 -2.37 -19.76
C SER A 46 16.35 -3.38 -18.77
N LEU A 47 15.21 -3.08 -18.15
CA LEU A 47 14.49 -4.01 -17.27
C LEU A 47 14.05 -5.28 -18.01
N GLU A 48 13.50 -5.14 -19.23
CA GLU A 48 13.13 -6.28 -20.09
C GLU A 48 14.31 -7.13 -20.56
N HIS A 49 15.55 -6.65 -20.37
CA HIS A 49 16.79 -7.38 -20.67
C HIS A 49 17.53 -7.83 -19.40
N GLY A 50 16.93 -7.70 -18.21
CA GLY A 50 17.49 -8.25 -16.97
C GLY A 50 18.33 -7.28 -16.14
N ALA A 51 18.21 -5.96 -16.35
CA ALA A 51 18.94 -4.96 -15.55
C ALA A 51 18.57 -4.94 -14.04
N GLY A 52 17.59 -5.74 -13.62
CA GLY A 52 17.11 -5.79 -12.24
C GLY A 52 16.11 -4.67 -11.94
N ILE A 53 15.05 -5.03 -11.21
CA ILE A 53 14.00 -4.12 -10.77
C ILE A 53 14.02 -4.02 -9.25
N ASP A 54 13.79 -2.82 -8.74
CA ASP A 54 13.57 -2.61 -7.31
C ASP A 54 12.27 -3.30 -6.88
N VAL A 55 12.36 -4.17 -5.87
CA VAL A 55 11.22 -4.93 -5.31
C VAL A 55 10.12 -3.99 -4.83
N ALA A 56 10.48 -2.79 -4.34
CA ALA A 56 9.53 -1.80 -3.89
C ALA A 56 8.60 -1.28 -5.00
N LYS A 57 8.99 -1.41 -6.27
CA LYS A 57 8.22 -0.95 -7.45
C LYS A 57 7.38 -2.05 -8.08
N LEU A 58 7.59 -3.31 -7.68
CA LEU A 58 6.88 -4.45 -8.28
C LEU A 58 5.35 -4.34 -8.21
N PRO A 59 4.75 -3.85 -7.11
CA PRO A 59 3.30 -3.68 -7.05
C PRO A 59 2.76 -2.77 -8.15
N GLU A 60 3.40 -1.64 -8.41
CA GLU A 60 2.98 -0.68 -9.43
C GLU A 60 3.20 -1.24 -10.85
N PHE A 61 4.26 -2.00 -11.06
CA PHE A 61 4.45 -2.74 -12.31
C PHE A 61 3.36 -3.78 -12.54
N ALA A 62 2.98 -4.51 -11.48
CA ALA A 62 1.90 -5.49 -11.54
C ALA A 62 0.57 -4.82 -11.92
N VAL A 63 0.25 -3.68 -11.30
CA VAL A 63 -0.94 -2.86 -11.63
C VAL A 63 -0.87 -2.32 -13.07
N ALA A 64 0.25 -1.74 -13.49
CA ALA A 64 0.39 -1.19 -14.84
C ALA A 64 0.23 -2.25 -15.95
N LEU A 65 0.63 -3.49 -15.66
CA LEU A 65 0.57 -4.65 -16.55
C LEU A 65 -0.63 -5.58 -16.28
N ASP A 66 -1.58 -5.14 -15.46
CA ASP A 66 -2.81 -5.86 -15.15
C ASP A 66 -2.53 -7.34 -14.79
N CYS A 67 -1.63 -7.55 -13.82
CA CYS A 67 -1.22 -8.87 -13.35
C CYS A 67 -0.84 -8.85 -11.87
N THR A 68 -0.50 -10.01 -11.31
CA THR A 68 -0.08 -10.17 -9.91
C THR A 68 1.44 -10.10 -9.76
N VAL A 69 1.90 -9.67 -8.58
CA VAL A 69 3.34 -9.70 -8.23
C VAL A 69 3.88 -11.13 -8.25
N THR A 70 3.07 -12.11 -7.82
CA THR A 70 3.42 -13.53 -7.82
C THR A 70 3.67 -14.05 -9.23
N TYR A 71 2.91 -13.59 -10.24
CA TYR A 71 3.16 -13.90 -11.64
C TYR A 71 4.50 -13.33 -12.12
N LEU A 72 4.78 -12.06 -11.81
CA LEU A 72 6.04 -11.41 -12.20
C LEU A 72 7.26 -12.11 -11.57
N LEU A 73 7.13 -12.61 -10.35
CA LEU A 73 8.16 -13.39 -9.66
C LEU A 73 8.28 -14.84 -10.14
N GLY A 74 7.42 -15.30 -11.06
CA GLY A 74 7.40 -16.67 -11.55
C GLY A 74 6.90 -17.68 -10.51
N LEU A 75 6.12 -17.24 -9.52
CA LEU A 75 5.49 -18.11 -8.51
C LEU A 75 4.17 -18.72 -9.00
N THR A 76 3.60 -18.16 -10.06
CA THR A 76 2.39 -18.65 -10.74
C THR A 76 2.49 -18.39 -12.24
N GLU A 77 1.86 -19.25 -13.03
CA GLU A 77 1.71 -19.05 -14.48
C GLU A 77 0.49 -18.18 -14.83
N ASP A 78 -0.52 -18.16 -13.95
CA ASP A 78 -1.72 -17.35 -14.14
C ASP A 78 -1.46 -15.90 -13.69
N PRO A 79 -1.60 -14.90 -14.59
CA PRO A 79 -1.37 -13.50 -14.29
C PRO A 79 -2.37 -12.89 -13.31
N SER A 80 -3.53 -13.53 -13.11
CA SER A 80 -4.59 -13.08 -12.20
C SER A 80 -4.67 -13.89 -10.91
N SER A 81 -3.98 -15.02 -10.85
CA SER A 81 -3.96 -15.88 -9.67
C SER A 81 -3.14 -15.25 -8.55
N TRP A 82 -3.84 -14.80 -7.52
CA TRP A 82 -3.30 -14.59 -6.20
C TRP A 82 -4.25 -15.23 -5.19
N GLN A 83 -3.72 -16.15 -4.39
CA GLN A 83 -4.45 -16.73 -3.26
C GLN A 83 -3.71 -16.30 -1.99
N PRO A 84 -4.37 -15.58 -1.06
CA PRO A 84 -3.78 -15.38 0.25
C PRO A 84 -3.62 -16.74 0.92
N ASP A 85 -2.52 -16.93 1.65
CA ASP A 85 -2.42 -18.06 2.57
C ASP A 85 -3.67 -18.04 3.45
N ALA A 86 -4.46 -19.11 3.39
CA ALA A 86 -5.63 -19.23 4.25
C ALA A 86 -5.14 -18.96 5.68
N PRO A 87 -5.79 -18.06 6.44
CA PRO A 87 -5.33 -17.75 7.78
C PRO A 87 -5.19 -19.07 8.52
N PHE A 88 -3.97 -19.37 8.98
CA PHE A 88 -3.63 -20.56 9.77
C PHE A 88 -4.49 -20.58 11.03
N GLY A 89 -5.75 -21.02 10.92
CA GLY A 89 -6.76 -20.54 11.84
C GLY A 89 -8.19 -21.01 11.57
N ARG A 90 -8.39 -22.10 10.83
CA ARG A 90 -9.49 -23.03 11.12
C ARG A 90 -8.93 -24.44 11.01
N ARG A 91 -8.22 -24.88 12.05
CA ARG A 91 -8.41 -26.27 12.46
C ARG A 91 -9.91 -26.38 12.66
N SER A 92 -10.57 -27.16 11.83
CA SER A 92 -11.93 -27.62 12.08
C SER A 92 -11.89 -28.39 13.39
N SER A 93 -11.92 -27.68 14.53
CA SER A 93 -12.43 -28.26 15.74
C SER A 93 -13.87 -28.59 15.39
N ALA A 94 -14.12 -29.87 15.12
CA ALA A 94 -15.43 -30.45 15.31
C ALA A 94 -16.05 -29.82 16.56
N PRO A 95 -17.37 -29.55 16.59
CA PRO A 95 -17.98 -28.97 17.78
C PRO A 95 -17.79 -29.98 18.93
N ASP A 96 -16.75 -29.76 19.74
CA ASP A 96 -16.58 -30.46 20.98
C ASP A 96 -17.73 -29.97 21.86
N ARG A 97 -18.69 -30.87 22.06
CA ARG A 97 -19.98 -30.64 22.70
C ARG A 97 -19.80 -30.52 24.22
N ARG A 98 -18.79 -29.76 24.66
CA ARG A 98 -18.35 -29.60 26.05
C ARG A 98 -18.13 -28.16 26.49
N THR A 99 -18.34 -27.17 25.63
CA THR A 99 -18.33 -25.74 26.00
C THR A 99 -19.73 -25.21 26.32
N SER A 100 -20.56 -25.99 27.01
CA SER A 100 -21.87 -25.55 27.50
C SER A 100 -21.85 -25.06 28.95
N HIS A 101 -20.69 -25.02 29.62
CA HIS A 101 -20.63 -24.80 31.08
C HIS A 101 -19.86 -23.57 31.56
N LEU A 102 -19.32 -22.71 30.68
CA LEU A 102 -18.57 -21.50 31.08
C LEU A 102 -19.33 -20.18 30.85
N HIS A 103 -20.58 -20.23 30.37
CA HIS A 103 -21.41 -19.01 30.17
C HIS A 103 -22.25 -18.65 31.40
N GLN A 104 -22.24 -19.44 32.48
CA GLN A 104 -23.05 -19.17 33.68
C GLN A 104 -22.35 -18.31 34.74
N ASP A 105 -21.03 -18.12 34.66
CA ASP A 105 -20.27 -17.43 35.72
C ASP A 105 -20.02 -15.93 35.46
N LEU A 106 -20.37 -15.39 34.28
CA LEU A 106 -20.19 -13.96 33.97
C LEU A 106 -21.37 -13.07 34.40
N ASP A 107 -22.57 -13.61 34.57
CA ASP A 107 -23.73 -12.86 35.08
C ASP A 107 -23.67 -12.63 36.61
N ALA A 108 -22.92 -13.44 37.34
CA ALA A 108 -22.83 -13.35 38.80
C ALA A 108 -21.91 -12.23 39.31
N LEU A 109 -21.04 -11.68 38.45
CA LEU A 109 -20.09 -10.62 38.82
C LEU A 109 -20.59 -9.20 38.52
N GLU A 110 -21.80 -9.02 37.99
CA GLU A 110 -22.38 -7.71 37.71
C GLU A 110 -23.17 -7.14 38.92
N ALA A 111 -23.49 -7.98 39.91
CA ALA A 111 -24.33 -7.60 41.06
C ALA A 111 -23.59 -6.91 42.22
N GLN A 112 -22.31 -6.56 42.07
CA GLN A 112 -21.48 -6.01 43.16
C GLN A 112 -20.77 -4.70 42.82
N ILE A 113 -21.29 -3.86 41.93
CA ILE A 113 -20.84 -2.47 41.81
C ILE A 113 -21.63 -1.62 42.83
N PRO A 114 -21.04 -1.21 43.98
CA PRO A 114 -21.66 -0.23 44.84
C PRO A 114 -21.78 1.11 44.09
N THR A 115 -23.02 1.54 43.90
CA THR A 115 -23.38 2.90 43.52
C THR A 115 -22.87 3.85 44.60
N THR A 116 -21.78 4.57 44.32
CA THR A 116 -21.43 5.78 45.08
C THR A 116 -21.09 6.92 44.13
N GLU A 117 -21.98 7.91 44.19
CA GLU A 117 -21.79 9.33 43.95
C GLU A 117 -21.45 9.85 42.54
N ARG A 118 -22.54 10.17 41.85
CA ARG A 118 -22.78 11.45 41.15
C ARG A 118 -21.68 12.49 41.34
N PHE A 119 -20.92 12.74 40.28
CA PHE A 119 -20.28 14.04 40.07
C PHE A 119 -21.04 14.76 38.94
N VAL A 120 -21.79 15.80 39.33
CA VAL A 120 -22.55 16.71 38.45
C VAL A 120 -21.57 17.79 37.92
N PRO A 121 -21.74 18.31 36.69
CA PRO A 121 -20.69 19.05 35.99
C PRO A 121 -20.62 20.52 36.42
N ALA A 122 -19.40 21.05 36.51
CA ALA A 122 -19.16 22.48 36.58
C ALA A 122 -18.40 22.93 35.31
N VAL A 123 -19.15 23.45 34.35
CA VAL A 123 -18.62 24.33 33.30
C VAL A 123 -18.16 25.64 33.97
N ARG A 124 -16.92 26.08 33.71
CA ARG A 124 -16.57 27.35 33.00
C ARG A 124 -15.11 27.79 33.31
N GLY A 125 -14.29 27.91 32.26
CA GLY A 125 -12.97 28.54 32.28
C GLY A 125 -12.28 28.35 30.92
N PRO A 126 -11.91 29.43 30.18
CA PRO A 126 -11.72 29.35 28.73
C PRO A 126 -10.24 29.28 28.34
N ASP A 127 -9.55 28.14 28.48
CA ASP A 127 -8.28 27.94 27.76
C ASP A 127 -7.80 26.47 27.80
N ALA A 128 -8.30 25.63 26.90
CA ALA A 128 -7.67 24.34 26.61
C ALA A 128 -8.12 23.86 25.23
N ARG A 129 -7.26 24.08 24.24
CA ARG A 129 -7.47 23.60 22.87
C ARG A 129 -7.45 22.06 22.85
N PRO A 130 -8.35 21.40 22.10
CA PRO A 130 -8.26 19.96 21.89
C PRO A 130 -7.00 19.63 21.09
N VAL A 131 -6.14 18.78 21.64
CA VAL A 131 -5.00 18.18 20.91
C VAL A 131 -5.54 17.20 19.86
N PRO A 132 -5.22 17.37 18.57
CA PRO A 132 -5.66 16.44 17.53
C PRO A 132 -4.83 15.14 17.60
N VAL A 133 -5.54 14.02 17.60
CA VAL A 133 -4.98 12.69 17.30
C VAL A 133 -4.34 12.76 15.92
N LYS A 134 -3.01 12.62 15.86
CA LYS A 134 -2.25 12.68 14.60
C LYS A 134 -2.60 11.48 13.72
N SER A 135 -3.40 11.75 12.67
CA SER A 135 -3.49 10.93 11.47
C SER A 135 -2.14 10.96 10.73
N TRP A 136 -1.64 9.82 10.25
CA TRP A 136 -0.37 9.76 9.50
C TRP A 136 -0.64 9.86 7.98
N ILE A 137 -1.66 10.65 7.64
CA ILE A 137 -1.97 11.09 6.28
C ILE A 137 -1.08 12.29 5.97
N LEU A 138 -0.26 12.15 4.93
CA LEU A 138 0.19 13.22 4.03
C LEU A 138 0.95 14.40 4.65
N GLY A 139 2.28 14.43 4.47
CA GLY A 139 3.05 15.66 4.61
C GLY A 139 2.61 16.71 3.57
N PRO A 140 2.52 18.01 3.91
CA PRO A 140 2.02 18.99 2.98
C PRO A 140 3.08 19.42 1.97
N TYR A 141 2.65 19.48 0.72
CA TYR A 141 3.16 20.36 -0.32
C TYR A 141 3.32 21.80 0.21
N PRO A 142 4.42 22.52 -0.05
CA PRO A 142 4.38 23.98 0.02
C PRO A 142 3.65 24.49 -1.22
N ALA A 143 2.46 25.08 -1.01
CA ALA A 143 1.77 25.89 -1.99
C ALA A 143 2.15 27.37 -1.79
N ASP A 144 2.50 27.98 -2.92
CA ASP A 144 2.30 29.39 -3.27
C ASP A 144 3.15 30.48 -2.61
N GLY A 145 4.20 30.85 -3.35
CA GLY A 145 4.63 32.25 -3.50
C GLY A 145 4.73 32.57 -4.99
N VAL A 146 3.69 33.18 -5.56
CA VAL A 146 3.59 33.65 -6.96
C VAL A 146 2.85 35.01 -6.91
N PRO A 147 2.99 35.98 -7.85
CA PRO A 147 4.12 36.47 -8.64
C PRO A 147 4.30 38.01 -8.53
N GLY A 148 5.39 38.57 -9.09
CA GLY A 148 5.54 40.01 -9.33
C GLY A 148 6.68 40.30 -10.32
N ASP A 149 6.33 40.37 -11.60
CA ASP A 149 7.14 40.72 -12.79
C ASP A 149 7.33 42.27 -12.89
N PRO A 150 7.89 42.87 -13.96
CA PRO A 150 9.25 42.87 -14.55
C PRO A 150 9.96 44.25 -14.43
N ARG A 151 11.20 44.31 -14.97
CA ARG A 151 11.96 45.51 -15.44
C ARG A 151 12.55 46.47 -14.39
N VAL A 152 13.88 46.51 -14.31
CA VAL A 152 14.73 47.69 -14.63
C VAL A 152 16.15 47.22 -15.00
N ASP A 153 16.54 47.32 -16.28
CA ASP A 153 17.91 47.73 -16.66
C ASP A 153 17.89 49.28 -16.61
N PRO A 154 18.97 50.02 -16.25
CA PRO A 154 20.24 49.91 -16.98
C PRO A 154 21.55 50.39 -16.26
N THR A 155 22.69 50.21 -16.96
CA THR A 155 23.85 51.15 -17.06
C THR A 155 25.03 51.07 -16.06
N THR A 156 26.22 50.82 -16.64
CA THR A 156 27.56 51.39 -16.33
C THR A 156 28.30 50.85 -15.09
N HIS A 157 29.58 50.42 -15.16
CA HIS A 157 30.74 51.03 -15.83
C HIS A 157 31.81 49.99 -16.22
#